data_AF-A0A2T1D1E6-F1
#
_entry.id   AF-A0A2T1D1E6-F1
#
_cell.length_a   1.000
_cell.length_b   1.000
_cell.length_c   1.000
_cell.angle_alpha   90.00
_cell.angle_beta   90.00
_cell.angle_gamma   90.00
#
_symmetry.space_group_name_H-M   'P 1'
#
loop_
_entity.id
_entity.type
_entity.pdbx_description
1 polymer ?
#
loop_
_entity_poly.entity_id
_entity_poly.type
_entity_poly.pdbx_seq_one_letter_code
_entity_poly.pdbx_strand_id
1 'polypeptide(L)'
;MEPEGAKSANELAQDRTNLAVDRTLMAASRSLMAWVRTGLSMIGFGFTIYKFLSAGDAPGLSARDPRQVGLFLVVLGVVSIVFGAIEYWQTVSEMRRKYNGKFRKYPLFLAMMVGGLGIALLIEAFFNRN
;
A
#
# COMPACT_ATOMS: atom_id res chain seq x y z
N MET A 1 16.52 10.10 50.73
CA MET A 1 15.87 10.34 49.44
C MET A 1 17.00 10.41 48.43
N GLU A 2 17.39 9.28 47.87
CA GLU A 2 18.45 9.23 46.86
C GLU A 2 17.99 10.03 45.63
N PRO A 3 18.82 10.92 45.06
CA PRO A 3 18.44 11.62 43.85
C PRO A 3 18.28 10.57 42.75
N GLU A 4 17.04 10.35 42.30
CA GLU A 4 16.76 9.50 41.15
C GLU A 4 17.70 9.90 40.00
N GLY A 5 18.56 8.97 39.59
CA GLY A 5 19.66 9.22 38.68
C GLY A 5 19.19 9.90 37.41
N ALA A 6 19.48 11.19 37.29
CA ALA A 6 19.16 11.96 36.10
C ALA A 6 19.86 11.32 34.90
N LYS A 7 19.08 10.95 33.88
CA LYS A 7 19.59 10.38 32.63
C LYS A 7 20.72 11.24 32.07
N SER A 8 21.80 10.60 31.65
CA SER A 8 22.94 11.27 31.01
C SER A 8 22.51 11.99 29.74
N ALA A 9 23.21 13.06 29.37
CA ALA A 9 22.97 13.80 28.12
C ALA A 9 22.97 12.86 26.88
N ASN A 10 23.81 11.82 26.92
CA ASN A 10 23.89 10.81 25.86
C ASN A 10 22.64 9.92 25.80
N GLU A 11 22.09 9.54 26.95
CA GLU A 11 20.85 8.75 27.03
C GLU A 11 19.66 9.57 26.52
N LEU A 12 19.56 10.84 26.92
CA LEU A 12 18.54 11.76 26.42
C LEU A 12 18.67 11.99 24.91
N ALA A 13 19.88 12.06 24.37
CA ALA A 13 20.13 12.16 22.93
C ALA A 13 19.69 10.90 22.18
N GLN A 14 19.96 9.71 22.74
CA GLN A 14 19.51 8.44 22.17
C GLN A 14 17.98 8.32 22.17
N ASP A 15 17.31 8.71 23.27
CA ASP A 15 15.85 8.69 23.38
C ASP A 15 15.19 9.59 22.31
N ARG A 16 15.73 10.81 22.11
CA ARG A 16 15.25 11.72 21.05
C ARG A 16 15.39 11.12 19.66
N THR A 17 16.49 10.42 19.41
CA THR A 17 16.77 9.78 18.13
C THR A 17 15.81 8.62 17.88
N ASN A 18 15.58 7.77 18.88
CA ASN A 18 14.60 6.68 18.81
C ASN A 18 13.19 7.22 18.52
N LEU A 19 12.77 8.28 19.23
CA LEU A 19 11.48 8.93 19.00
C LEU A 19 11.36 9.54 17.59
N ALA A 20 12.44 10.07 17.03
CA ALA A 20 12.46 10.57 15.66
C ALA A 20 12.23 9.43 14.65
N VAL A 21 12.92 8.29 14.84
CA VAL A 21 12.74 7.09 14.00
C VAL A 21 11.29 6.60 14.05
N ASP A 22 10.70 6.49 15.24
CA ASP A 22 9.31 6.06 15.41
C ASP A 22 8.32 6.96 14.65
N ARG A 23 8.53 8.28 14.67
CA ARG A 23 7.71 9.23 13.91
C ARG A 23 7.81 9.00 12.41
N THR A 24 9.03 8.77 11.90
CA THR A 24 9.24 8.50 10.47
C THR A 24 8.56 7.21 10.04
N LEU A 25 8.66 6.15 10.85
CA LEU A 25 7.97 4.88 10.58
C LEU A 25 6.45 5.03 10.59
N MET A 26 5.92 5.79 11.54
CA MET A 26 4.49 6.09 11.59
C MET A 26 4.05 6.86 10.33
N ALA A 27 4.84 7.83 9.87
CA ALA A 27 4.56 8.54 8.62
C ALA A 27 4.56 7.59 7.41
N ALA A 28 5.59 6.75 7.25
CA ALA A 28 5.66 5.74 6.19
C ALA A 28 4.46 4.78 6.21
N SER A 29 4.02 4.35 7.40
CA SER A 29 2.83 3.48 7.51
C SER A 29 1.55 4.17 7.02
N ARG A 30 1.39 5.48 7.27
CA ARG A 30 0.24 6.24 6.77
C ARG A 30 0.31 6.40 5.26
N SER A 31 1.49 6.67 4.70
CA SER A 31 1.69 6.74 3.25
C SER A 31 1.31 5.42 2.59
N LEU A 32 1.76 4.28 3.14
CA LEU A 32 1.37 2.96 2.62
C LEU A 32 -0.16 2.76 2.66
N MET A 33 -0.81 3.13 3.76
CA MET A 33 -2.27 3.02 3.87
C MET A 33 -3.01 3.92 2.87
N ALA A 34 -2.45 5.09 2.53
CA ALA A 34 -2.97 5.95 1.49
C ALA A 34 -2.84 5.30 0.11
N TRP A 35 -1.69 4.72 -0.22
CA TRP A 35 -1.47 3.96 -1.45
C TRP A 35 -2.42 2.76 -1.59
N VAL A 36 -2.63 2.02 -0.50
CA VAL A 36 -3.59 0.90 -0.45
C VAL A 36 -5.01 1.38 -0.74
N ARG A 37 -5.42 2.50 -0.14
CA ARG A 37 -6.76 3.08 -0.38
C ARG A 37 -6.95 3.49 -1.83
N THR A 38 -5.98 4.22 -2.39
CA THR A 38 -6.02 4.67 -3.79
C THR A 38 -6.11 3.48 -4.73
N GLY A 39 -5.26 2.47 -4.54
CA GLY A 39 -5.27 1.26 -5.36
C GLY A 39 -6.55 0.45 -5.23
N LEU A 40 -7.08 0.29 -4.02
CA LEU A 40 -8.36 -0.42 -3.78
C LEU A 40 -9.53 0.28 -4.45
N SER A 41 -9.61 1.61 -4.39
CA SER A 41 -10.65 2.37 -5.09
C SER A 41 -10.54 2.21 -6.62
N MET A 42 -9.33 2.22 -7.17
CA MET A 42 -9.10 1.99 -8.60
C MET A 42 -9.50 0.56 -9.03
N ILE A 43 -9.17 -0.45 -8.22
CA ILE A 43 -9.56 -1.85 -8.46
C ILE A 43 -11.08 -1.99 -8.45
N GLY A 44 -11.74 -1.49 -7.40
CA GLY A 44 -13.20 -1.57 -7.28
C GLY A 44 -13.92 -0.84 -8.41
N PHE A 45 -13.46 0.35 -8.77
CA PHE A 45 -14.02 1.12 -9.88
C PHE A 45 -13.77 0.43 -11.24
N GLY A 46 -12.58 -0.11 -11.46
CA GLY A 46 -12.23 -0.87 -12.66
C GLY A 46 -13.10 -2.11 -12.85
N PHE A 47 -13.39 -2.84 -11.77
CA PHE A 47 -14.29 -3.99 -11.79
C PHE A 47 -15.75 -3.60 -12.08
N THR A 48 -16.24 -2.53 -11.44
CA THR A 48 -17.59 -2.01 -11.70
C THR A 48 -17.75 -1.59 -13.16
N ILE A 49 -16.79 -0.84 -13.71
CA ILE A 49 -16.78 -0.46 -15.13
C ILE A 49 -16.74 -1.68 -16.03
N TYR A 50 -15.86 -2.65 -15.74
CA TYR A 50 -15.76 -3.88 -16.52
C TYR A 50 -17.11 -4.60 -16.60
N LYS A 51 -17.80 -4.77 -15.46
CA LYS A 51 -19.11 -5.43 -15.42
C LYS A 51 -20.21 -4.60 -16.08
N PHE A 52 -20.29 -3.31 -15.78
CA PHE A 52 -21.32 -2.43 -16.31
C PHE A 52 -21.26 -2.36 -17.85
N LEU A 53 -20.05 -2.25 -18.40
CA LEU A 53 -19.88 -2.18 -19.84
C LEU A 53 -19.97 -3.55 -20.53
N SER A 54 -19.68 -4.65 -19.82
CA SER A 54 -19.87 -6.01 -20.36
C SER A 54 -21.33 -6.47 -20.37
N ALA A 55 -22.19 -5.87 -19.54
CA ALA A 55 -23.61 -6.21 -19.46
C ALA A 55 -24.47 -5.61 -20.58
N GLY A 56 -23.91 -4.78 -21.47
CA GLY A 56 -24.60 -4.25 -22.65
C GLY A 56 -25.47 -3.01 -22.42
N ASP A 57 -25.57 -2.50 -21.19
CA ASP A 57 -26.43 -1.36 -20.80
C ASP A 57 -25.85 0.03 -21.12
N ALA A 58 -24.77 0.13 -21.89
CA ALA A 58 -24.11 1.40 -22.21
C ALA A 58 -24.26 1.79 -23.69
N PRO A 59 -25.27 2.59 -24.06
CA PRO A 59 -25.43 3.09 -25.42
C PRO A 59 -24.40 4.20 -25.69
N GLY A 60 -23.51 3.98 -26.67
CA GLY A 60 -22.70 5.04 -27.28
C GLY A 60 -21.19 5.06 -26.99
N LEU A 61 -20.66 4.18 -26.14
CA LEU A 61 -19.21 4.07 -25.94
C LEU A 61 -18.60 3.07 -26.94
N SER A 62 -18.45 3.50 -28.20
CA SER A 62 -17.66 2.81 -29.24
C SER A 62 -16.14 2.88 -29.00
N ALA A 63 -15.71 2.94 -27.74
CA ALA A 63 -14.30 2.81 -27.39
C ALA A 63 -13.94 1.32 -27.48
N ARG A 64 -12.96 1.03 -28.33
CA ARG A 64 -12.24 -0.24 -28.49
C ARG A 64 -12.26 -1.07 -27.19
N ASP A 65 -13.10 -2.11 -27.16
CA ASP A 65 -13.37 -2.99 -26.00
C ASP A 65 -13.50 -2.26 -24.65
N PRO A 66 -14.73 -1.94 -24.20
CA PRO A 66 -14.99 -1.37 -22.87
C PRO A 66 -14.34 -2.13 -21.68
N ARG A 67 -14.08 -3.42 -21.89
CA ARG A 67 -13.32 -4.31 -21.01
C ARG A 67 -11.88 -3.83 -20.74
N GLN A 68 -11.21 -3.22 -21.72
CA GLN A 68 -9.83 -2.75 -21.60
C GLN A 68 -9.69 -1.62 -20.59
N VAL A 69 -10.68 -0.73 -20.50
CA VAL A 69 -10.67 0.38 -19.54
C VAL A 69 -10.79 -0.13 -18.10
N GLY A 70 -11.71 -1.05 -17.85
CA GLY A 70 -11.86 -1.68 -16.54
C GLY A 70 -10.61 -2.46 -16.13
N LEU A 71 -10.05 -3.25 -17.04
CA LEU A 71 -8.81 -4.01 -16.80
C LEU A 71 -7.62 -3.07 -16.52
N PHE A 72 -7.48 -1.99 -17.29
CA PHE A 72 -6.44 -0.99 -17.10
C PHE A 72 -6.49 -0.36 -15.69
N LEU A 73 -7.68 -0.02 -15.20
CA LEU A 73 -7.87 0.53 -13.86
C LEU A 73 -7.50 -0.47 -12.75
N VAL A 74 -7.84 -1.75 -12.92
CA VAL A 74 -7.43 -2.80 -11.97
C VAL A 74 -5.91 -2.94 -11.95
N VAL A 75 -5.27 -2.98 -13.12
CA VAL A 75 -3.79 -3.02 -13.23
C VAL A 75 -3.17 -1.80 -12.54
N LEU A 76 -3.68 -0.60 -12.83
CA LEU A 76 -3.18 0.64 -12.24
C LEU A 76 -3.34 0.65 -10.71
N GLY A 77 -4.44 0.12 -10.19
CA GLY A 77 -4.65 -0.02 -8.75
C GLY A 77 -3.71 -1.03 -8.09
N VAL A 78 -3.44 -2.17 -8.74
CA VAL A 78 -2.42 -3.13 -8.26
C VAL A 78 -1.02 -2.50 -8.27
N VAL A 79 -0.65 -1.81 -9.36
CA VAL A 79 0.63 -1.10 -9.46
C VAL A 79 0.77 -0.05 -8.36
N SER A 80 -0.28 0.73 -8.08
CA SER A 80 -0.32 1.69 -6.97
C SER A 80 0.01 1.04 -5.62
N ILE A 81 -0.59 -0.12 -5.32
CA ILE A 81 -0.34 -0.85 -4.06
C ILE A 81 1.11 -1.35 -4.01
N VAL A 82 1.62 -1.90 -5.11
CA VAL A 82 3.01 -2.38 -5.20
C VAL A 82 3.99 -1.23 -4.98
N PHE A 83 3.75 -0.07 -5.59
CA PHE A 83 4.61 1.10 -5.45
C PHE A 83 4.67 1.57 -3.99
N GLY A 84 3.52 1.67 -3.32
CA GLY A 84 3.47 2.00 -1.89
C GLY A 84 4.19 0.96 -1.03
N ALA A 85 4.06 -0.33 -1.33
CA ALA A 85 4.76 -1.40 -0.61
C ALA A 85 6.28 -1.30 -0.76
N ILE A 86 6.77 -0.96 -1.95
CA ILE A 86 8.20 -0.72 -2.21
C ILE A 86 8.69 0.49 -1.41
N GLU A 87 7.99 1.62 -1.45
CA GLU A 87 8.34 2.84 -0.70
C GLU A 87 8.44 2.56 0.81
N TYR A 88 7.46 1.83 1.36
CA TYR A 88 7.45 1.42 2.76
C TYR A 88 8.64 0.50 3.08
N TRP A 89 8.91 -0.48 2.22
CA TRP A 89 9.99 -1.44 2.45
C TRP A 89 11.38 -0.78 2.38
N GLN A 90 11.57 0.15 1.44
CA GLN A 90 12.79 0.98 1.36
C GLN A 90 12.97 1.79 2.65
N THR A 91 11.93 2.51 3.08
CA THR A 91 11.98 3.33 4.30
C THR A 91 12.31 2.49 5.54
N VAL A 92 11.66 1.34 5.71
CA VAL A 92 11.89 0.45 6.86
C VAL A 92 13.27 -0.21 6.78
N SER A 93 13.74 -0.59 5.60
CA SER A 93 15.05 -1.21 5.41
C SER A 93 16.19 -0.24 5.74
N GLU A 94 16.09 1.00 5.30
CA GLU A 94 17.05 2.06 5.63
C GLU A 94 17.11 2.31 7.14
N MET A 95 15.94 2.38 7.80
CA MET A 95 15.87 2.59 9.24
C MET A 95 16.34 1.36 10.03
N ARG A 96 16.06 0.14 9.57
CA ARG A 96 16.53 -1.10 10.21
C ARG A 96 18.04 -1.26 10.15
N ARG A 97 18.68 -0.80 9.07
CA ARG A 97 20.16 -0.79 8.97
C ARG A 97 20.80 0.17 9.97
N LYS A 98 20.14 1.28 10.28
CA LYS A 98 20.66 2.34 11.16
C LYS A 98 20.26 2.16 12.62
N TYR A 99 19.12 1.55 12.89
CA TYR A 99 18.55 1.38 14.22
C TYR A 99 18.00 -0.04 14.40
N ASN A 100 18.56 -0.79 15.35
CA ASN A 100 18.26 -2.21 15.58
C ASN A 100 16.95 -2.42 16.37
N GLY A 101 15.90 -1.68 16.01
CA GLY A 101 14.58 -1.71 16.67
C GLY A 101 13.64 -2.80 16.13
N LYS A 102 12.61 -3.16 16.91
CA LYS A 102 11.52 -4.06 16.48
C LYS A 102 10.46 -3.26 15.71
N PHE A 103 10.49 -3.31 14.39
CA PHE A 103 9.55 -2.61 13.51
C PHE A 103 8.19 -3.33 13.38
N ARG A 104 7.07 -2.60 13.41
CA ARG A 104 5.70 -3.16 13.26
C ARG A 104 5.41 -3.55 11.81
N LYS A 105 5.01 -4.81 11.58
CA LYS A 105 4.78 -5.39 10.24
C LYS A 105 3.34 -5.27 9.71
N TYR A 106 2.41 -4.71 10.48
CA TYR A 106 0.98 -4.66 10.14
C TYR A 106 0.64 -3.99 8.79
N PRO A 107 1.27 -2.85 8.41
CA PRO A 107 0.93 -2.17 7.16
C PRO A 107 1.25 -3.00 5.92
N LEU A 108 2.35 -3.75 5.96
CA LEU A 108 2.80 -4.61 4.86
C LEU A 108 1.87 -5.81 4.68
N PHE A 109 1.38 -6.39 5.78
CA PHE A 109 0.43 -7.50 5.72
C PHE A 109 -0.87 -7.11 5.02
N LEU A 110 -1.42 -5.93 5.32
CA LEU A 110 -2.61 -5.43 4.64
C LEU A 110 -2.36 -5.19 3.14
N ALA A 111 -1.25 -4.55 2.80
CA ALA A 111 -0.89 -4.32 1.40
C ALA A 111 -0.75 -5.63 0.61
N MET A 112 -0.17 -6.68 1.22
CA MET A 112 -0.09 -8.01 0.60
C MET A 112 -1.46 -8.66 0.42
N MET A 113 -2.36 -8.57 1.41
CA MET A 113 -3.72 -9.09 1.27
C MET A 113 -4.47 -8.42 0.12
N VAL A 114 -4.47 -7.07 0.08
CA VAL A 114 -5.21 -6.32 -0.93
C VAL A 114 -4.57 -6.47 -2.32
N GLY A 115 -3.24 -6.41 -2.41
CA GLY A 115 -2.51 -6.65 -3.65
C GLY A 115 -2.72 -8.07 -4.18
N GLY A 116 -2.69 -9.07 -3.30
CA GLY A 116 -2.96 -10.47 -3.65
C GLY A 116 -4.37 -10.69 -4.20
N LEU A 117 -5.38 -10.06 -3.57
CA LEU A 117 -6.76 -10.01 -4.08
C LEU A 117 -6.83 -9.38 -5.49
N GLY A 118 -6.15 -8.24 -5.69
CA GLY A 118 -6.11 -7.59 -7.00
C GLY A 118 -5.47 -8.46 -8.09
N ILE A 119 -4.39 -9.18 -7.75
CA ILE A 119 -3.73 -10.13 -8.67
C ILE A 119 -4.65 -11.32 -8.98
N ALA A 120 -5.32 -11.89 -7.97
CA ALA A 120 -6.26 -12.99 -8.18
C ALA A 120 -7.39 -12.61 -9.14
N LEU A 121 -7.95 -11.41 -8.98
CA LEU A 121 -8.97 -10.87 -9.89
C LEU A 121 -8.45 -10.71 -11.34
N LEU A 122 -7.19 -10.31 -11.51
CA LEU A 122 -6.58 -10.23 -12.84
C LEU A 122 -6.40 -11.61 -13.47
N ILE A 123 -6.04 -12.62 -12.67
CA ILE A 123 -5.91 -14.01 -13.13
C ILE A 123 -7.27 -14.53 -13.58
N GLU A 124 -8.32 -14.37 -12.77
CA GLU A 124 -9.68 -14.77 -13.14
C GLU A 124 -10.16 -14.08 -14.43
N ALA A 125 -9.93 -12.77 -14.55
CA ALA A 125 -10.28 -12.03 -15.76
C ALA A 125 -9.55 -12.53 -17.01
N PHE A 126 -8.31 -13.01 -16.85
CA PHE A 126 -7.53 -13.60 -17.94
C PHE A 126 -7.96 -15.02 -18.28
N PHE A 127 -8.28 -15.85 -17.28
CA PHE A 127 -8.79 -17.22 -17.49
C PHE A 127 -10.18 -17.22 -18.11
N ASN A 128 -11.08 -16.30 -17.70
CA ASN A 128 -12.40 -16.14 -18.30
C ASN A 128 -12.36 -15.60 -19.75
N ARG A 129 -11.16 -15.29 -20.28
CA ARG A 129 -10.94 -14.85 -21.65
C ARG A 129 -10.65 -16.03 -22.62
N ASN A 130 -10.32 -17.22 -22.11
CA ASN A 130 -9.96 -18.41 -22.91
C ASN A 130 -11.04 -19.49 -22.83
#